data_AF-A0A518CVY6-F1
#
_entry.id   AF-A0A518CVY6-F1
#
_cell.length_a   1.000
_cell.length_b   1.000
_cell.length_c   1.000
_cell.angle_alpha   90.00
_cell.angle_beta   90.00
_cell.angle_gamma   90.00
#
_symmetry.space_group_name_H-M   'P 1'
#
loop_
_entity.id
_entity.type
_entity.pdbx_description
1 polymer ?
#
loop_
_entity_poly.entity_id
_entity_poly.type
_entity_poly.pdbx_seq_one_letter_code
_entity_poly.pdbx_strand_id
1 'polypeptide(L)'
;MTDRTTPDGRDDAPPQGATSSAPAPLSRRSFLKGASTVAAGGAAIGQALAAQTAAAQAEQEAASRGTTLSGKVDVTLAINGREQKLSIEPRTTLLSALRHHLERPLTGTKEVCDRGNCGACSVLIDGEPAYSCLQLAVRCAGKQITTVEGLGSPDAMSDVQAAFVAKDAQMCGFCTPGFVIATTACLSKHPDADRDTIRTELSGNLCRCGTYGHLFDAAEAVRDGRTGAKSEGGSKR
;
A
#
# COMPACT_ATOMS: atom_id res chain seq x y z
N MET A 1 -10.68 -3.08 -80.15
CA MET A 1 -12.11 -2.95 -80.47
C MET A 1 -12.81 -2.52 -79.20
N THR A 2 -13.08 -1.21 -79.11
CA THR A 2 -14.42 -0.62 -78.90
C THR A 2 -14.83 -0.64 -77.42
N ASP A 3 -14.55 0.43 -76.66
CA ASP A 3 -15.19 1.77 -76.66
C ASP A 3 -16.62 1.77 -76.07
N ARG A 4 -16.78 2.57 -75.00
CA ARG A 4 -17.96 3.32 -74.48
C ARG A 4 -19.25 2.53 -74.14
N THR A 5 -20.07 2.89 -73.14
CA THR A 5 -20.37 4.19 -72.49
C THR A 5 -21.16 3.98 -71.17
N THR A 6 -21.08 4.98 -70.29
CA THR A 6 -21.86 5.37 -69.06
C THR A 6 -23.39 5.48 -69.24
N PRO A 7 -24.29 5.72 -68.23
CA PRO A 7 -24.23 6.55 -66.97
C PRO A 7 -24.83 5.86 -65.70
N ASP A 8 -24.84 6.35 -64.45
CA ASP A 8 -25.29 7.62 -63.83
C ASP A 8 -24.55 7.76 -62.45
N GLY A 9 -24.04 8.91 -62.01
CA GLY A 9 -24.81 10.05 -61.51
C GLY A 9 -24.37 10.38 -60.07
N ARG A 10 -23.28 11.13 -59.90
CA ARG A 10 -22.93 11.84 -58.64
C ARG A 10 -22.42 13.23 -59.01
N ASP A 11 -23.15 14.24 -58.56
CA ASP A 11 -22.81 15.65 -58.70
C ASP A 11 -21.86 16.07 -57.56
N ASP A 12 -20.61 16.37 -57.92
CA ASP A 12 -19.66 17.11 -57.10
C ASP A 12 -19.42 18.49 -57.76
N ALA A 13 -19.83 19.58 -57.08
CA ALA A 13 -19.37 20.94 -57.38
C ALA A 13 -19.28 21.81 -56.10
N PRO A 14 -18.28 22.71 -55.99
CA PRO A 14 -17.86 23.34 -54.72
C PRO A 14 -18.47 24.75 -54.49
N PRO A 15 -18.24 25.36 -53.31
CA PRO A 15 -17.34 26.53 -53.34
C PRO A 15 -16.49 26.82 -52.08
N GLN A 16 -15.30 27.36 -52.37
CA GLN A 16 -14.64 28.55 -51.78
C GLN A 16 -14.20 28.57 -50.30
N GLY A 17 -12.95 29.02 -50.14
CA GLY A 17 -12.18 28.99 -48.90
C GLY A 17 -12.53 30.05 -47.87
N ALA A 18 -12.23 29.70 -46.62
CA ALA A 18 -11.88 30.63 -45.56
C ALA A 18 -10.84 29.95 -44.66
N THR A 19 -9.60 30.40 -44.75
CA THR A 19 -8.52 29.98 -43.86
C THR A 19 -8.73 30.59 -42.48
N SER A 20 -8.85 29.73 -41.47
CA SER A 20 -8.83 30.08 -40.05
C SER A 20 -7.49 30.74 -39.68
N SER A 21 -7.53 31.99 -39.18
CA SER A 21 -6.36 32.72 -38.67
C SER A 21 -6.03 32.30 -37.23
N ALA A 22 -4.89 31.65 -37.02
CA ALA A 22 -4.27 31.51 -35.71
C ALA A 22 -3.58 32.83 -35.28
N PRO A 23 -3.52 33.18 -33.99
CA PRO A 23 -2.83 34.39 -33.53
C PRO A 23 -1.31 34.27 -33.72
N ALA A 24 -0.68 35.37 -34.15
CA ALA A 24 0.74 35.42 -34.48
C ALA A 24 1.64 35.20 -33.24
N PRO A 25 2.78 34.48 -33.37
CA PRO A 25 3.71 34.28 -32.26
C PRO A 25 4.50 35.55 -31.96
N LEU A 26 4.66 35.85 -30.66
CA LEU A 26 5.43 36.99 -30.17
C LEU A 26 6.91 36.85 -30.59
N SER A 27 7.42 37.87 -31.29
CA SER A 27 8.83 37.92 -31.72
C SER A 27 9.76 38.26 -30.56
N ARG A 28 10.91 37.55 -30.48
CA ARG A 28 12.02 37.85 -29.56
C ARG A 28 12.43 39.33 -29.57
N ARG A 29 12.27 40.00 -30.72
CA ARG A 29 12.61 41.42 -30.88
C ARG A 29 11.61 42.35 -30.18
N SER A 30 10.34 41.96 -30.08
CA SER A 30 9.32 42.70 -29.34
C SER A 30 9.48 42.51 -27.82
N PHE A 31 9.95 41.34 -27.38
CA PHE A 31 10.27 41.08 -25.98
C PHE A 31 11.47 41.92 -25.48
N LEU A 32 12.55 41.97 -26.28
CA LEU A 32 13.75 42.75 -25.92
C LEU A 32 13.52 44.27 -25.92
N LYS A 33 12.59 44.79 -26.74
CA LYS A 33 12.22 46.21 -26.72
C LYS A 33 11.35 46.61 -25.52
N GLY A 34 10.64 45.66 -24.90
CA GLY A 34 9.87 45.90 -23.66
C GLY A 34 10.73 45.96 -22.40
N ALA A 35 12.00 45.54 -22.48
CA ALA A 35 12.89 45.42 -21.32
C ALA A 35 13.66 46.72 -20.98
N SER A 36 13.56 47.78 -21.77
CA SER A 36 14.44 48.96 -21.64
C SER A 36 13.85 50.19 -20.93
N THR A 37 12.62 50.14 -20.39
CA THR A 37 12.02 51.28 -19.64
C THR A 37 11.76 51.02 -18.16
N VAL A 38 12.50 50.11 -17.51
CA VAL A 38 12.31 49.81 -16.07
C VAL A 38 13.64 49.83 -15.30
N ALA A 39 14.50 50.82 -15.51
CA ALA A 39 15.81 50.86 -14.85
C ALA A 39 15.80 51.46 -13.42
N ALA A 40 14.81 52.27 -13.03
CA ALA A 40 14.81 52.92 -11.71
C ALA A 40 13.66 52.48 -10.77
N GLY A 41 12.49 52.10 -11.29
CA GLY A 41 11.37 51.57 -10.48
C GLY A 41 11.34 50.04 -10.37
N GLY A 42 12.03 49.35 -11.27
CA GLY A 42 11.98 47.88 -11.39
C GLY A 42 12.78 47.16 -10.31
N ALA A 43 13.83 47.79 -9.78
CA ALA A 43 14.59 47.21 -8.68
C ALA A 43 13.75 47.14 -7.39
N ALA A 44 12.98 48.18 -7.08
CA ALA A 44 12.10 48.20 -5.91
C ALA A 44 10.91 47.24 -6.06
N ILE A 45 10.28 47.21 -7.24
CA ILE A 45 9.16 46.28 -7.51
C ILE A 45 9.66 44.82 -7.55
N GLY A 46 10.84 44.56 -8.14
CA GLY A 46 11.45 43.23 -8.20
C GLY A 46 11.91 42.72 -6.83
N GLN A 47 12.47 43.60 -5.97
CA GLN A 47 12.82 43.25 -4.60
C GLN A 47 11.57 43.00 -3.73
N ALA A 48 10.51 43.80 -3.89
CA ALA A 48 9.25 43.60 -3.17
C ALA A 48 8.53 42.31 -3.59
N LEU A 49 8.51 41.98 -4.89
CA LEU A 49 7.98 40.71 -5.37
C LEU A 49 8.82 39.52 -4.87
N ALA A 50 10.16 39.61 -4.92
CA ALA A 50 11.05 38.56 -4.44
C ALA A 50 10.92 38.32 -2.93
N ALA A 51 10.72 39.38 -2.14
CA ALA A 51 10.47 39.28 -0.71
C ALA A 51 9.10 38.64 -0.40
N GLN A 52 8.06 38.97 -1.18
CA GLN A 52 6.74 38.36 -1.04
C GLN A 52 6.73 36.87 -1.44
N THR A 53 7.44 36.48 -2.51
CA THR A 53 7.60 35.06 -2.85
C THR A 53 8.45 34.32 -1.82
N ALA A 54 9.53 34.92 -1.30
CA ALA A 54 10.35 34.29 -0.27
C ALA A 54 9.58 34.10 1.06
N ALA A 55 8.76 35.08 1.45
CA ALA A 55 7.91 34.97 2.63
C ALA A 55 6.84 33.88 2.46
N ALA A 56 6.14 33.85 1.31
CA ALA A 56 5.16 32.81 1.01
C ALA A 56 5.81 31.42 0.92
N GLN A 57 7.03 31.32 0.38
CA GLN A 57 7.80 30.07 0.33
C GLN A 57 8.23 29.61 1.73
N ALA A 58 8.69 30.51 2.60
CA ALA A 58 9.07 30.18 3.97
C ALA A 58 7.88 29.74 4.84
N GLU A 59 6.71 30.36 4.64
CA GLU A 59 5.47 30.01 5.33
C GLU A 59 4.95 28.63 4.87
N GLN A 60 5.06 28.35 3.57
CA GLN A 60 4.72 27.06 2.98
C GLN A 60 5.74 25.96 3.35
N GLU A 61 7.02 26.30 3.51
CA GLU A 61 8.07 25.40 3.98
C GLU A 61 7.91 25.08 5.47
N ALA A 62 7.58 26.07 6.30
CA ALA A 62 7.23 25.88 7.71
C ALA A 62 5.97 25.02 7.89
N ALA A 63 4.95 25.22 7.05
CA ALA A 63 3.76 24.37 7.02
C ALA A 63 4.04 22.95 6.52
N SER A 64 5.06 22.77 5.66
CA SER A 64 5.49 21.46 5.17
C SER A 64 6.37 20.69 6.17
N ARG A 65 7.01 21.41 7.10
CA ARG A 65 7.92 20.86 8.09
C ARG A 65 7.11 20.32 9.27
N GLY A 66 6.67 19.07 9.15
CA GLY A 66 5.87 18.38 10.17
C GLY A 66 6.46 18.47 11.59
N THR A 67 5.64 18.18 12.59
CA THR A 67 6.03 18.28 14.01
C THR A 67 7.15 17.29 14.36
N THR A 68 8.25 17.80 14.91
CA THR A 68 9.27 16.96 15.54
C THR A 68 8.71 16.35 16.82
N LEU A 69 8.68 15.03 16.90
CA LEU A 69 8.30 14.31 18.12
C LEU A 69 9.57 13.98 18.93
N SER A 70 9.56 14.23 20.23
CA SER A 70 10.68 13.95 21.14
C SER A 70 10.18 13.38 22.47
N GLY A 71 11.00 12.56 23.11
CA GLY A 71 10.63 11.89 24.36
C GLY A 71 9.57 10.80 24.13
N LYS A 72 8.79 10.49 25.17
CA LYS A 72 7.62 9.62 25.02
C LYS A 72 6.43 10.42 24.52
N VAL A 73 5.66 9.81 23.64
CA VAL A 73 4.41 10.35 23.12
C VAL A 73 3.29 9.35 23.38
N ASP A 74 2.09 9.88 23.62
CA ASP A 74 0.92 9.06 23.79
C ASP A 74 0.32 8.69 22.43
N VAL A 75 0.09 7.40 22.21
CA VAL A 75 -0.51 6.85 20.99
C VAL A 75 -1.59 5.85 21.36
N THR A 76 -2.68 5.84 20.59
CA THR A 76 -3.71 4.81 20.69
C THR A 76 -3.66 3.94 19.43
N LEU A 77 -3.51 2.62 19.62
CA LEU A 77 -3.48 1.63 18.55
C LEU A 77 -4.70 0.73 18.64
N ALA A 78 -5.37 0.45 17.52
CA ALA A 78 -6.45 -0.53 17.46
C ALA A 78 -5.86 -1.89 17.09
N ILE A 79 -5.68 -2.77 18.07
CA ILE A 79 -5.03 -4.08 17.91
C ILE A 79 -6.03 -5.19 18.22
N ASN A 80 -6.25 -6.08 17.27
CA ASN A 80 -7.19 -7.21 17.37
C ASN A 80 -8.60 -6.75 17.82
N GLY A 81 -9.06 -5.62 17.28
CA GLY A 81 -10.36 -5.02 17.60
C GLY A 81 -10.42 -4.29 18.95
N ARG A 82 -9.29 -4.09 19.64
CA ARG A 82 -9.22 -3.41 20.95
C ARG A 82 -8.32 -2.19 20.88
N GLU A 83 -8.77 -1.07 21.45
CA GLU A 83 -7.91 0.10 21.63
C GLU A 83 -6.87 -0.16 22.73
N GLN A 84 -5.61 0.17 22.44
CA GLN A 84 -4.47 0.08 23.35
C GLN A 84 -3.82 1.45 23.43
N LYS A 85 -3.84 2.06 24.61
CA LYS A 85 -3.18 3.36 24.87
C LYS A 85 -1.76 3.10 25.35
N LEU A 86 -0.79 3.78 24.74
CA LEU A 86 0.63 3.56 24.97
C LEU A 86 1.36 4.90 25.11
N SER A 87 2.37 4.94 25.98
CA SER A 87 3.30 6.05 26.08
C SER A 87 4.71 5.57 25.70
N ILE A 88 5.12 5.83 24.45
CA ILE A 88 6.30 5.22 23.81
C ILE A 88 7.16 6.27 23.09
N GLU A 89 8.41 5.94 22.81
CA GLU A 89 9.24 6.82 21.99
C GLU A 89 8.80 6.76 20.50
N PRO A 90 8.88 7.86 19.73
CA PRO A 90 8.49 7.88 18.33
C PRO A 90 9.20 6.86 17.43
N ARG A 91 10.41 6.44 17.83
CA ARG A 91 11.21 5.43 17.11
C ARG A 91 10.78 3.98 17.40
N THR A 92 9.88 3.75 18.35
CA THR A 92 9.40 2.41 18.69
C THR A 92 8.67 1.80 17.49
N THR A 93 9.17 0.67 17.03
CA THR A 93 8.55 -0.10 15.95
C THR A 93 7.23 -0.70 16.42
N LEU A 94 6.31 -1.00 15.49
CA LEU A 94 5.07 -1.69 15.81
C LEU A 94 5.36 -3.05 16.43
N LEU A 95 6.39 -3.76 15.95
CA LEU A 95 6.84 -5.03 16.52
C LEU A 95 7.20 -4.88 18.01
N SER A 96 8.03 -3.88 18.33
CA SER A 96 8.45 -3.61 19.70
C SER A 96 7.25 -3.20 20.56
N ALA A 97 6.35 -2.37 20.03
CA ALA A 97 5.13 -1.96 20.73
C ALA A 97 4.28 -3.17 21.15
N LEU A 98 4.00 -4.08 20.21
CA LEU A 98 3.20 -5.29 20.45
C LEU A 98 3.81 -6.21 21.51
N ARG A 99 5.13 -6.39 21.47
CA ARG A 99 5.84 -7.38 22.28
C ARG A 99 6.28 -6.87 23.65
N HIS A 100 6.57 -5.58 23.78
CA HIS A 100 7.29 -5.04 24.94
C HIS A 100 6.60 -3.86 25.61
N HIS A 101 5.66 -3.18 24.94
CA HIS A 101 5.04 -1.96 25.49
C HIS A 101 3.55 -2.11 25.84
N LEU A 102 2.87 -3.15 25.34
CA LEU A 102 1.51 -3.46 25.80
C LEU A 102 1.52 -3.96 27.24
N GLU A 103 0.51 -3.58 28.04
CA GLU A 103 0.30 -4.13 29.38
C GLU A 103 0.17 -5.66 29.36
N ARG A 104 -0.49 -6.19 28.33
CA ARG A 104 -0.52 -7.62 28.01
C ARG A 104 0.23 -7.85 26.69
N PRO A 105 1.49 -8.30 26.75
CA PRO A 105 2.31 -8.54 25.57
C PRO A 105 1.66 -9.52 24.58
N LEU A 106 1.65 -9.13 23.30
CA LEU A 106 1.32 -10.00 22.18
C LEU A 106 2.61 -10.50 21.55
N THR A 107 2.98 -11.73 21.88
CA THR A 107 4.29 -12.30 21.57
C THR A 107 4.26 -13.27 20.38
N GLY A 108 3.10 -13.48 19.77
CA GLY A 108 2.90 -14.29 18.57
C GLY A 108 3.70 -13.74 17.39
N THR A 109 3.62 -12.44 17.13
CA THR A 109 4.49 -11.75 16.17
C THR A 109 5.96 -11.81 16.63
N LYS A 110 6.86 -12.31 15.77
CA LYS A 110 8.25 -12.60 16.18
C LYS A 110 9.25 -11.58 15.71
N GLU A 111 10.20 -11.27 16.58
CA GLU A 111 11.43 -10.56 16.26
C GLU A 111 12.53 -11.59 15.95
N VAL A 112 12.99 -11.62 14.70
CA VAL A 112 13.99 -12.60 14.23
C VAL A 112 15.14 -11.90 13.52
N CYS A 113 14.85 -11.08 12.50
CA CYS A 113 15.89 -10.36 11.75
C CYS A 113 15.94 -8.86 12.01
N ASP A 114 14.85 -8.26 12.47
CA ASP A 114 14.63 -6.82 12.69
C ASP A 114 15.08 -5.90 11.52
N ARG A 115 15.02 -6.41 10.29
CA ARG A 115 15.47 -5.69 9.08
C ARG A 115 14.68 -6.03 7.82
N GLY A 116 13.42 -6.44 8.00
CA GLY A 116 12.48 -6.69 6.90
C GLY A 116 12.80 -7.86 5.97
N ASN A 117 13.62 -8.82 6.40
CA ASN A 117 14.08 -9.90 5.51
C ASN A 117 13.34 -11.24 5.69
N CYS A 118 12.85 -11.55 6.89
CA CYS A 118 12.40 -12.91 7.22
C CYS A 118 10.88 -13.14 7.25
N GLY A 119 10.07 -12.07 7.26
CA GLY A 119 8.61 -12.17 7.37
C GLY A 119 8.03 -12.63 8.72
N ALA A 120 8.83 -13.13 9.66
CA ALA A 120 8.32 -13.64 10.95
C ALA A 120 7.59 -12.59 11.83
N CYS A 121 7.78 -11.30 11.53
CA CYS A 121 7.12 -10.17 12.17
C CYS A 121 5.83 -9.70 11.45
N SER A 122 5.32 -10.47 10.49
CA SER A 122 4.16 -10.08 9.70
C SER A 122 2.93 -9.90 10.59
N VAL A 123 2.19 -8.82 10.33
CA VAL A 123 0.86 -8.50 10.86
C VAL A 123 0.00 -7.99 9.71
N LEU A 124 -1.31 -7.90 9.90
CA LEU A 124 -2.17 -7.17 8.96
C LEU A 124 -2.36 -5.73 9.48
N ILE A 125 -2.23 -4.75 8.60
CA ILE A 125 -2.58 -3.35 8.84
C ILE A 125 -3.65 -2.97 7.82
N ASP A 126 -4.85 -2.66 8.29
CA ASP A 126 -6.03 -2.41 7.46
C ASP A 126 -6.31 -3.56 6.46
N GLY A 127 -6.03 -4.80 6.88
CA GLY A 127 -6.20 -6.01 6.08
C GLY A 127 -5.01 -6.37 5.19
N GLU A 128 -4.03 -5.49 5.01
CA GLU A 128 -2.85 -5.71 4.17
C GLU A 128 -1.64 -6.22 4.98
N PRO A 129 -0.88 -7.20 4.47
CA PRO A 129 0.28 -7.74 5.19
C PRO A 129 1.43 -6.72 5.24
N ALA A 130 2.00 -6.52 6.44
CA ALA A 130 3.14 -5.63 6.64
C ALA A 130 4.13 -6.21 7.65
N TYR A 131 5.42 -5.90 7.45
CA TYR A 131 6.48 -6.21 8.43
C TYR A 131 6.46 -5.20 9.56
N SER A 132 5.98 -5.61 10.72
CA SER A 132 5.85 -4.72 11.88
C SER A 132 7.18 -4.17 12.40
N CYS A 133 8.32 -4.79 12.09
CA CYS A 133 9.64 -4.23 12.42
C CYS A 133 10.01 -2.99 11.59
N LEU A 134 9.41 -2.82 10.40
CA LEU A 134 9.64 -1.66 9.53
C LEU A 134 8.56 -0.59 9.67
N GLN A 135 7.59 -0.79 10.56
CA GLN A 135 6.53 0.18 10.83
C GLN A 135 6.80 0.87 12.15
N LEU A 136 6.70 2.20 12.20
CA LEU A 136 6.69 2.93 13.47
C LEU A 136 5.30 2.85 14.09
N ALA A 137 5.22 2.53 15.39
CA ALA A 137 3.94 2.42 16.08
C ALA A 137 3.12 3.73 15.98
N VAL A 138 3.78 4.89 16.10
CA VAL A 138 3.14 6.20 15.96
C VAL A 138 2.52 6.47 14.58
N ARG A 139 2.98 5.79 13.53
CA ARG A 139 2.41 5.88 12.16
C ARG A 139 1.22 4.94 11.96
N CYS A 140 0.99 4.02 12.89
CA CYS A 140 -0.11 3.07 12.85
C CYS A 140 -1.34 3.54 13.65
N ALA A 141 -1.28 4.72 14.27
CA ALA A 141 -2.43 5.34 14.90
C ALA A 141 -3.58 5.51 13.88
N GLY A 142 -4.79 5.14 14.28
CA GLY A 142 -5.98 5.18 13.41
C GLY A 142 -6.11 4.02 12.42
N LYS A 143 -5.17 3.06 12.40
CA LYS A 143 -5.23 1.86 11.57
C LYS A 143 -5.66 0.64 12.37
N GLN A 144 -6.27 -0.34 11.71
CA GLN A 144 -6.63 -1.62 12.30
C GLN A 144 -5.47 -2.60 12.18
N ILE A 145 -4.94 -3.06 13.31
CA ILE A 145 -3.83 -4.00 13.38
C ILE A 145 -4.36 -5.37 13.78
N THR A 146 -4.10 -6.40 12.98
CA THR A 146 -4.41 -7.79 13.34
C THR A 146 -3.12 -8.60 13.44
N THR A 147 -2.87 -9.18 14.61
CA THR A 147 -1.76 -10.11 14.86
C THR A 147 -2.24 -11.55 14.74
N VAL A 148 -1.34 -12.53 14.85
CA VAL A 148 -1.72 -13.96 14.79
C VAL A 148 -2.72 -14.33 15.89
N GLU A 149 -2.62 -13.72 17.07
CA GLU A 149 -3.54 -13.90 18.19
C GLU A 149 -4.95 -13.35 17.89
N GLY A 150 -5.06 -12.38 16.97
CA GLY A 150 -6.33 -11.83 16.51
C GLY A 150 -7.08 -12.74 15.54
N LEU A 151 -6.38 -13.71 14.93
CA LEU A 151 -6.99 -14.65 13.99
C LEU A 151 -7.71 -15.81 14.67
N GLY A 152 -7.23 -16.23 15.84
CA GLY A 152 -7.79 -17.35 16.58
C GLY A 152 -6.93 -17.75 17.78
N SER A 153 -7.46 -18.68 18.57
CA SER A 153 -6.82 -19.24 19.77
C SER A 153 -6.72 -20.76 19.67
N PRO A 154 -5.99 -21.44 20.57
CA PRO A 154 -5.94 -22.91 20.57
C PRO A 154 -7.32 -23.59 20.64
N ASP A 155 -8.28 -22.98 21.35
CA ASP A 155 -9.65 -23.49 21.51
C ASP A 155 -10.58 -23.11 20.36
N ALA A 156 -10.21 -22.09 19.58
CA ALA A 156 -11.00 -21.55 18.48
C ALA A 156 -10.05 -21.05 17.37
N MET A 157 -9.42 -21.99 16.69
CA MET A 157 -8.46 -21.69 15.62
C MET A 157 -9.18 -21.11 14.39
N SER A 158 -8.50 -20.21 13.67
CA SER A 158 -8.90 -19.90 12.30
C SER A 158 -8.75 -21.13 11.41
N ASP A 159 -9.42 -21.12 10.26
CA ASP A 159 -9.26 -22.17 9.25
C ASP A 159 -7.80 -22.33 8.79
N VAL A 160 -7.06 -21.22 8.64
CA VAL A 160 -5.63 -21.23 8.33
C VAL A 160 -4.81 -21.87 9.46
N GLN A 161 -5.06 -21.50 10.72
CA GLN A 161 -4.35 -22.09 11.87
C GLN A 161 -4.62 -23.60 11.96
N ALA A 162 -5.88 -24.02 11.82
CA ALA A 162 -6.27 -25.42 11.85
C ALA A 162 -5.63 -26.21 10.70
N ALA A 163 -5.58 -25.65 9.48
CA ALA A 163 -4.94 -26.29 8.34
C ALA A 163 -3.43 -26.45 8.54
N PHE A 164 -2.77 -25.46 9.14
CA PHE A 164 -1.34 -25.56 9.45
C PHE A 164 -1.04 -26.71 10.42
N VAL A 165 -1.90 -26.92 11.42
CA VAL A 165 -1.80 -28.07 12.32
C VAL A 165 -2.06 -29.38 11.57
N ALA A 166 -3.15 -29.45 10.81
CA ALA A 166 -3.57 -30.67 10.11
C ALA A 166 -2.58 -31.12 9.01
N LYS A 167 -1.86 -30.18 8.40
CA LYS A 167 -0.89 -30.47 7.33
C LYS A 167 0.56 -30.54 7.79
N ASP A 168 0.80 -30.46 9.10
CA ASP A 168 2.15 -30.42 9.67
C ASP A 168 3.01 -29.28 9.07
N ALA A 169 2.38 -28.11 8.89
CA ALA A 169 3.01 -26.95 8.26
C ALA A 169 3.92 -26.16 9.22
N GLN A 170 4.49 -26.83 10.22
CA GLN A 170 5.31 -26.24 11.26
C GLN A 170 6.34 -27.24 11.80
N MET A 171 7.46 -26.72 12.30
CA MET A 171 8.43 -27.51 13.07
C MET A 171 8.83 -26.73 14.33
N CYS A 172 9.85 -25.86 14.25
CA CYS A 172 10.26 -25.05 15.41
C CYS A 172 9.24 -23.96 15.79
N GLY A 173 8.26 -23.68 14.93
CA GLY A 173 7.17 -22.74 15.19
C GLY A 173 7.52 -21.25 15.05
N PHE A 174 8.78 -20.86 14.93
CA PHE A 174 9.17 -19.44 14.94
C PHE A 174 8.65 -18.64 13.74
N CYS A 175 8.65 -19.22 12.54
CA CYS A 175 8.14 -18.55 11.34
C CYS A 175 6.61 -18.71 11.17
N THR A 176 5.99 -19.65 11.89
CA THR A 176 4.58 -20.02 11.73
C THR A 176 3.63 -18.83 11.85
N PRO A 177 3.75 -17.93 12.85
CA PRO A 177 2.90 -16.75 12.94
C PRO A 177 2.91 -15.86 11.69
N GLY A 178 4.09 -15.62 11.13
CA GLY A 178 4.25 -14.81 9.92
C GLY A 178 3.61 -15.47 8.69
N PHE A 179 3.81 -16.78 8.53
CA PHE A 179 3.17 -17.55 7.46
C PHE A 179 1.65 -17.62 7.59
N VAL A 180 1.10 -17.74 8.81
CA VAL A 180 -0.36 -17.74 9.03
C VAL A 180 -0.95 -16.40 8.62
N ILE A 181 -0.31 -15.28 8.99
CA ILE A 181 -0.73 -13.93 8.56
C ILE A 181 -0.65 -13.78 7.04
N ALA A 182 0.47 -14.16 6.43
CA ALA A 182 0.66 -14.05 4.98
C ALA A 182 -0.32 -14.93 4.20
N THR A 183 -0.61 -16.15 4.67
CA THR A 183 -1.60 -17.05 4.07
C THR A 183 -3.01 -16.47 4.18
N THR A 184 -3.34 -15.88 5.33
CA THR A 184 -4.63 -15.20 5.54
C THR A 184 -4.79 -14.04 4.56
N ALA A 185 -3.77 -13.19 4.40
CA ALA A 185 -3.77 -12.11 3.43
C ALA A 185 -3.90 -12.62 1.98
N CYS A 186 -3.08 -13.62 1.61
CA CYS A 186 -3.09 -14.23 0.28
C CYS A 186 -4.50 -14.73 -0.10
N LEU A 187 -5.14 -15.51 0.76
CA LEU A 187 -6.47 -16.09 0.48
C LEU A 187 -7.62 -15.08 0.62
N SER A 188 -7.40 -13.96 1.29
CA SER A 188 -8.34 -12.83 1.30
C SER A 188 -8.32 -12.11 -0.05
N LYS A 189 -7.11 -11.85 -0.57
CA LYS A 189 -6.87 -11.14 -1.83
C LYS A 189 -7.13 -12.02 -3.07
N HIS A 190 -6.81 -13.30 -2.97
CA HIS A 190 -6.90 -14.30 -4.04
C HIS A 190 -7.66 -15.56 -3.54
N PRO A 191 -8.99 -15.53 -3.48
CA PRO A 191 -9.80 -16.64 -2.93
C PRO A 191 -9.67 -17.97 -3.70
N ASP A 192 -9.17 -17.93 -4.93
CA ASP A 192 -8.96 -19.04 -5.86
C ASP A 192 -7.47 -19.25 -6.21
N ALA A 193 -6.55 -18.67 -5.42
CA ALA A 193 -5.11 -18.72 -5.67
C ALA A 193 -4.60 -20.12 -6.00
N ASP A 194 -3.94 -20.28 -7.14
CA ASP A 194 -3.22 -21.52 -7.46
C ASP A 194 -1.91 -21.62 -6.64
N ARG A 195 -1.22 -22.77 -6.75
CA ARG A 195 0.00 -23.02 -5.97
C ARG A 195 1.11 -22.01 -6.25
N ASP A 196 1.21 -21.53 -7.47
CA ASP A 196 2.25 -20.58 -7.88
C ASP A 196 1.97 -19.18 -7.34
N THR A 197 0.70 -18.77 -7.32
CA THR A 197 0.23 -17.55 -6.65
C THR A 197 0.49 -17.64 -5.15
N ILE A 198 0.12 -18.76 -4.51
CA ILE A 198 0.40 -19.00 -3.09
C ILE A 198 1.90 -18.88 -2.81
N ARG A 199 2.75 -19.57 -3.60
CA ARG A 199 4.20 -19.50 -3.43
C ARG A 199 4.72 -18.06 -3.53
N THR A 200 4.21 -17.30 -4.49
CA THR A 200 4.62 -15.92 -4.74
C THR A 200 4.22 -15.01 -3.58
N GLU A 201 2.96 -15.05 -3.15
CA GLU A 201 2.45 -14.23 -2.04
C GLU A 201 3.10 -14.59 -0.69
N LEU A 202 3.49 -15.86 -0.49
CA LEU A 202 4.18 -16.30 0.73
C LEU A 202 5.71 -16.11 0.70
N SER A 203 6.29 -15.71 -0.44
CA SER A 203 7.75 -15.67 -0.66
C SER A 203 8.50 -14.69 0.27
N GLY A 204 7.79 -13.71 0.85
CA GLY A 204 8.35 -12.79 1.86
C GLY A 204 8.62 -13.44 3.22
N ASN A 205 8.14 -14.66 3.46
CA ASN A 205 8.34 -15.37 4.72
C ASN A 205 9.37 -16.49 4.56
N LEU A 206 10.34 -16.55 5.48
CA LEU A 206 11.42 -17.52 5.44
C LEU A 206 11.23 -18.60 6.51
N CYS A 207 11.31 -19.86 6.09
CA CYS A 207 11.36 -21.04 6.96
C CYS A 207 12.73 -21.72 6.83
N ARG A 208 13.49 -21.77 7.94
CA ARG A 208 14.78 -22.49 7.97
C ARG A 208 14.62 -24.00 8.14
N CYS A 209 13.53 -24.44 8.75
CA CYS A 209 13.20 -25.86 8.90
C CYS A 209 12.81 -26.53 7.57
N GLY A 210 12.37 -25.73 6.58
CA GLY A 210 12.06 -26.22 5.24
C GLY A 210 10.63 -26.74 5.03
N THR A 211 9.66 -26.34 5.86
CA THR A 211 8.27 -26.82 5.80
C THR A 211 7.43 -26.26 4.63
N TYR A 212 8.04 -25.67 3.59
CA TYR A 212 7.35 -24.96 2.51
C TYR A 212 6.29 -25.80 1.79
N GLY A 213 6.57 -27.07 1.52
CA GLY A 213 5.59 -27.97 0.89
C GLY A 213 4.29 -28.06 1.69
N HIS A 214 4.42 -28.33 2.99
CA HIS A 214 3.31 -28.41 3.94
C HIS A 214 2.59 -27.07 4.13
N LEU A 215 3.32 -25.95 4.09
CA LEU A 215 2.75 -24.60 4.12
C LEU A 215 1.84 -24.34 2.91
N PHE A 216 2.27 -24.75 1.71
CA PHE A 216 1.47 -24.63 0.50
C PHE A 216 0.26 -25.56 0.53
N ASP A 217 0.44 -26.81 0.97
CA ASP A 217 -0.66 -27.78 1.09
C ASP A 217 -1.72 -27.32 2.12
N ALA A 218 -1.31 -26.61 3.17
CA ALA A 218 -2.22 -25.99 4.14
C ALA A 218 -3.03 -24.86 3.49
N ALA A 219 -2.38 -23.95 2.76
CA ALA A 219 -3.05 -22.86 2.06
C ALA A 219 -4.07 -23.37 1.02
N GLU A 220 -3.69 -24.39 0.24
CA GLU A 220 -4.58 -25.04 -0.74
C GLU A 220 -5.78 -25.71 -0.06
N ALA A 221 -5.57 -26.41 1.05
CA ALA A 221 -6.67 -27.03 1.80
C ALA A 221 -7.68 -26.00 2.31
N VAL A 222 -7.22 -24.84 2.77
CA VAL A 222 -8.11 -23.74 3.19
C VAL A 222 -8.88 -23.17 2.00
N ARG A 223 -8.19 -22.90 0.89
CA ARG A 223 -8.82 -22.44 -0.36
C ARG A 223 -9.94 -23.39 -0.79
N ASP A 224 -9.64 -24.68 -0.87
CA ASP A 224 -10.59 -25.71 -1.34
C ASP A 224 -11.77 -25.86 -0.38
N GLY A 225 -11.54 -25.77 0.94
CA GLY A 225 -12.62 -25.75 1.94
C GLY A 225 -13.54 -24.53 1.81
N ARG A 226 -12.99 -23.34 1.53
CA ARG A 226 -13.77 -22.11 1.33
C ARG A 226 -14.57 -22.12 0.03
N THR A 227 -14.06 -22.72 -1.05
CA THR A 227 -14.77 -22.81 -2.33
C THR A 227 -15.85 -23.88 -2.32
N GLY A 228 -15.59 -25.04 -1.70
CA GLY A 228 -16.59 -26.11 -1.49
C GLY A 228 -17.79 -25.65 -0.65
N ALA A 229 -17.56 -24.87 0.40
CA ALA A 229 -18.64 -24.30 1.20
C ALA A 229 -19.53 -23.31 0.40
N LYS A 230 -18.97 -22.64 -0.62
CA LYS A 230 -19.73 -21.72 -1.48
C LYS A 230 -20.61 -22.44 -2.50
N SER A 231 -20.21 -23.62 -2.99
CA SER A 231 -21.00 -24.39 -3.97
C SER A 231 -22.19 -25.10 -3.32
N GLU A 232 -22.08 -25.56 -2.07
CA GLU A 232 -23.18 -26.22 -1.36
C GLU A 232 -24.26 -25.24 -0.86
N GLY A 233 -23.93 -23.97 -0.65
CA GLY A 233 -24.88 -22.92 -0.25
C GLY A 233 -25.78 -22.36 -1.37
N GLY A 234 -25.55 -22.76 -2.63
CA GLY A 234 -26.26 -22.23 -3.81
C GLY A 234 -27.45 -23.06 -4.32
N SER A 235 -27.65 -24.28 -3.82
CA SER A 235 -28.71 -25.18 -4.27
C SER A 235 -29.77 -25.38 -3.19
N LYS A 236 -30.65 -24.38 -3.04
CA LYS A 236 -31.96 -24.49 -2.38
C LYS A 236 -32.73 -23.17 -2.58
N ARG A 237 -33.30 -22.99 -3.77
CA ARG A 237 -34.54 -22.23 -4.00
C ARG A 237 -35.32 -22.91 -5.10
#